data_AF-A0A9P7STG3-F1
#
_entry.id   AF-A0A9P7STG3-F1
#
_cell.length_a   1.000
_cell.length_b   1.000
_cell.length_c   1.000
_cell.angle_alpha   90.00
_cell.angle_beta   90.00
_cell.angle_gamma   90.00
#
_symmetry.space_group_name_H-M   'P 1'
#
loop_
_entity.id
_entity.type
_entity.pdbx_description
1 polymer ?
#
loop_
_entity_poly.entity_id
_entity_poly.type
_entity_poly.pdbx_seq_one_letter_code
_entity_poly.pdbx_strand_id
1 'polypeptide(L)'
;MTIPSFPLFAHLPIELRHIIWSEYLSYYDQPTVYLYSKIFFLKHLDPRCEDERYEGISREPLVQVNTPGSLHANSDSRSATLQWARGRGIDVRWQDDARRYVLARAFDPTRDVLYIPRSKVGEFFELVRNRNGNEVDLSESTAQIQHLAFTAYTTYDSRVKVGHIMTSFTNLKTLSSVYGIPPEVRYAWVWGGPMPQQQHAGNNDGTQASDDSVTGDEEEEEEYEEEEYEEEIAAEVQPRWVFEEEPGEVVKMCIPNADFLSMWEAGEKYIFTGDLQEALMSLNVDDDVPWRDRWEDKLLVELLSVRARRCL
;
A
#
# COMPACT_ATOMS: atom_id res chain seq x y z
N MET A 1 17.08 -38.93 7.47
CA MET A 1 18.06 -37.88 7.14
C MET A 1 18.46 -37.18 8.42
N THR A 2 19.71 -37.34 8.86
CA THR A 2 20.26 -36.66 10.03
C THR A 2 20.66 -35.24 9.63
N ILE A 3 19.97 -34.25 10.19
CA ILE A 3 20.25 -32.83 9.98
C ILE A 3 21.63 -32.53 10.59
N PRO A 4 22.56 -31.86 9.88
CA PRO A 4 23.88 -31.57 10.42
C PRO A 4 23.78 -30.67 11.66
N SER A 5 24.25 -31.16 12.81
CA SER A 5 24.39 -30.33 14.00
C SER A 5 25.63 -29.46 13.86
N PHE A 6 25.53 -28.15 14.07
CA PHE A 6 26.67 -27.24 14.09
C PHE A 6 27.43 -27.44 15.42
N PRO A 7 28.54 -28.21 15.44
CA PRO A 7 29.01 -28.83 16.68
C PRO A 7 29.49 -27.77 17.67
N LEU A 8 30.15 -26.71 17.23
CA LEU A 8 30.73 -25.68 18.12
C LEU A 8 29.67 -24.82 18.81
N PHE A 9 28.55 -24.54 18.15
CA PHE A 9 27.50 -23.70 18.72
C PHE A 9 26.79 -24.41 19.87
N ALA A 10 26.55 -25.72 19.75
CA ALA A 10 25.91 -26.52 20.78
C ALA A 10 26.70 -26.61 22.11
N HIS A 11 28.00 -26.31 22.10
CA HIS A 11 28.84 -26.28 23.31
C HIS A 11 28.72 -24.95 24.08
N LEU A 12 28.06 -23.93 23.53
CA LEU A 12 27.82 -22.69 24.26
C LEU A 12 26.73 -22.90 25.33
N PRO A 13 26.88 -22.26 26.51
CA PRO A 13 25.81 -22.12 27.49
C PRO A 13 24.50 -21.68 26.83
N ILE A 14 23.38 -22.21 27.31
CA ILE A 14 22.06 -21.96 26.72
C ILE A 14 21.71 -20.47 26.72
N GLU A 15 22.14 -19.73 27.74
CA GLU A 15 21.96 -18.29 27.87
C GLU A 15 22.67 -17.53 26.75
N LEU A 16 23.92 -17.91 26.43
CA LEU A 16 24.66 -17.29 25.33
C LEU A 16 24.05 -17.63 23.97
N ARG A 17 23.57 -18.87 23.78
CA ARG A 17 22.86 -19.24 22.55
C ARG A 17 21.58 -18.43 22.37
N HIS A 18 20.81 -18.22 23.45
CA HIS A 18 19.62 -17.38 23.41
C HIS A 18 19.93 -15.92 23.07
N ILE A 19 20.98 -15.34 23.65
CA ILE A 19 21.40 -13.96 23.33
C ILE A 19 21.79 -13.86 21.86
N ILE A 20 22.62 -14.77 21.36
CA ILE A 20 23.06 -14.78 19.94
C ILE A 20 21.85 -14.88 19.01
N TRP A 21 20.91 -15.79 19.29
CA TRP A 21 19.71 -15.91 18.48
C TRP A 21 18.81 -14.69 18.57
N SER A 22 18.61 -14.12 19.76
CA SER A 22 17.82 -12.91 19.95
C SER A 22 18.38 -11.73 19.16
N GLU A 23 19.69 -11.49 19.25
CA GLU A 23 20.36 -10.41 18.51
C GLU A 23 20.28 -10.65 17.00
N TYR A 24 20.61 -11.86 16.53
CA TYR A 24 20.52 -12.23 15.12
C TYR A 24 19.09 -12.05 14.57
N LEU A 25 18.08 -12.55 15.29
CA LEU A 25 16.68 -12.55 14.85
C LEU A 25 16.05 -11.16 14.93
N SER A 26 16.52 -10.29 15.83
CA SER A 26 16.02 -8.91 15.95
C SER A 26 16.13 -8.12 14.64
N TYR A 27 17.12 -8.44 13.80
CA TYR A 27 17.31 -7.79 12.50
C TYR A 27 16.27 -8.18 11.44
N TYR A 28 15.53 -9.28 11.63
CA TYR A 28 14.63 -9.80 10.59
C TYR A 28 13.23 -9.17 10.61
N ASP A 29 12.81 -8.62 11.75
CA ASP A 29 11.57 -7.87 11.90
C ASP A 29 11.86 -6.35 11.80
N GLN A 30 12.15 -5.90 10.58
CA GLN A 30 12.33 -4.47 10.27
C GLN A 30 11.02 -3.83 9.80
N PRO A 31 10.90 -2.50 9.94
CA PRO A 31 9.88 -1.72 9.25
C PRO A 31 9.78 -2.07 7.75
N THR A 32 8.57 -1.99 7.23
CA THR A 32 8.29 -2.21 5.81
C THR A 32 7.21 -1.26 5.29
N VAL A 33 6.89 -1.38 4.00
CA VAL A 33 5.87 -0.57 3.34
C VAL A 33 4.68 -1.47 3.05
N TYR A 34 3.52 -1.07 3.54
CA TYR A 34 2.25 -1.65 3.15
C TYR A 34 1.67 -0.84 2.00
N LEU A 35 1.42 -1.50 0.86
CA LEU A 35 0.78 -0.88 -0.28
C LEU A 35 -0.73 -0.90 -0.03
N TYR A 36 -1.35 0.28 -0.01
CA TYR A 36 -2.77 0.43 0.26
C TYR A 36 -3.58 -0.44 -0.69
N SER A 37 -4.49 -1.20 -0.08
CA SER A 37 -5.47 -2.04 -0.75
C SER A 37 -6.77 -2.01 0.04
N LYS A 38 -7.84 -2.53 -0.56
CA LYS A 38 -9.17 -2.60 0.06
C LYS A 38 -9.15 -3.28 1.44
N ILE A 39 -8.29 -4.30 1.61
CA ILE A 39 -8.07 -5.00 2.90
C ILE A 39 -7.80 -4.02 4.05
N PHE A 40 -7.12 -2.91 3.80
CA PHE A 40 -6.80 -1.90 4.81
C PHE A 40 -8.04 -1.37 5.55
N PHE A 41 -9.16 -1.21 4.84
CA PHE A 41 -10.40 -0.70 5.41
C PHE A 41 -11.51 -1.75 5.56
N LEU A 42 -11.42 -2.91 4.88
CA LEU A 42 -12.39 -4.00 5.05
C LEU A 42 -12.53 -4.44 6.53
N LYS A 43 -11.47 -4.31 7.34
CA LYS A 43 -11.56 -4.55 8.80
C LYS A 43 -12.52 -3.64 9.55
N HIS A 44 -12.92 -2.52 8.95
CA HIS A 44 -13.84 -1.53 9.50
C HIS A 44 -15.22 -1.54 8.85
N LEU A 45 -15.38 -2.28 7.76
CA LEU A 45 -16.67 -2.43 7.09
C LEU A 45 -17.51 -3.46 7.85
N ASP A 46 -18.82 -3.21 7.94
CA ASP A 46 -19.75 -4.23 8.41
C ASP A 46 -19.73 -5.40 7.40
N PRO A 47 -19.45 -6.65 7.83
CA PRO A 47 -19.47 -7.82 6.96
C PRO A 47 -20.77 -8.01 6.17
N ARG A 48 -21.88 -7.43 6.63
CA ARG A 48 -23.19 -7.50 5.96
C ARG A 48 -23.34 -6.54 4.80
N CYS A 49 -22.48 -5.51 4.74
CA CYS A 49 -22.41 -4.52 3.69
C CYS A 49 -21.24 -4.81 2.73
N GLU A 50 -20.56 -5.94 2.94
CA GLU A 50 -19.41 -6.37 2.15
C GLU A 50 -19.88 -7.10 0.88
N ASP A 51 -19.15 -6.86 -0.21
CA ASP A 51 -19.33 -7.60 -1.45
C ASP A 51 -18.93 -9.07 -1.25
N GLU A 52 -19.74 -10.01 -1.77
CA GLU A 52 -19.50 -11.46 -1.69
C GLU A 52 -18.10 -11.85 -2.16
N ARG A 53 -17.49 -11.07 -3.06
CA ARG A 53 -16.10 -11.27 -3.55
C ARG A 53 -15.06 -11.25 -2.44
N TYR A 54 -15.29 -10.56 -1.32
CA TYR A 54 -14.36 -10.51 -0.18
C TYR A 54 -14.65 -11.56 0.89
N GLU A 55 -15.68 -12.40 0.71
CA GLU A 55 -16.02 -13.44 1.67
C GLU A 55 -14.84 -14.43 1.84
N GLY A 56 -14.47 -14.68 3.10
CA GLY A 56 -13.38 -15.59 3.46
C GLY A 56 -11.97 -15.02 3.31
N ILE A 57 -11.82 -13.75 2.92
CA ILE A 57 -10.52 -13.09 2.80
C ILE A 57 -10.08 -12.56 4.17
N SER A 58 -8.77 -12.65 4.45
CA SER A 58 -8.21 -12.07 5.67
C SER A 58 -8.44 -10.57 5.68
N ARG A 59 -9.13 -10.08 6.70
CA ARG A 59 -9.34 -8.64 6.93
C ARG A 59 -8.13 -7.97 7.58
N GLU A 60 -7.11 -8.74 7.96
CA GLU A 60 -5.91 -8.20 8.57
C GLU A 60 -4.90 -7.79 7.47
N PRO A 61 -4.43 -6.54 7.44
CA PRO A 61 -3.37 -6.11 6.53
C PRO A 61 -2.05 -6.81 6.91
N LEU A 62 -1.64 -7.80 6.11
CA LEU A 62 -0.42 -8.58 6.40
C LEU A 62 0.76 -8.14 5.54
N VAL A 63 1.93 -8.04 6.17
CA VAL A 63 3.20 -7.72 5.54
C VAL A 63 4.20 -8.86 5.72
N GLN A 64 4.97 -9.13 4.67
CA GLN A 64 6.03 -10.12 4.72
C GLN A 64 7.22 -9.65 5.59
N VAL A 65 7.68 -10.54 6.46
CA VAL A 65 8.91 -10.40 7.25
C VAL A 65 10.07 -11.09 6.51
N ASN A 66 11.30 -10.60 6.69
CA ASN A 66 12.46 -11.29 6.13
C ASN A 66 12.56 -12.71 6.71
N THR A 67 12.58 -13.73 5.86
CA THR A 67 12.73 -15.12 6.32
C THR A 67 14.17 -15.36 6.78
N PRO A 68 14.41 -15.64 8.08
CA PRO A 68 15.76 -15.90 8.57
C PRO A 68 16.29 -17.22 8.01
N GLY A 69 17.53 -17.23 7.52
CA GLY A 69 18.19 -18.46 7.06
C GLY A 69 18.31 -19.52 8.16
N SER A 70 18.31 -19.09 9.42
CA SER A 70 18.28 -19.97 10.61
C SER A 70 17.06 -20.89 10.65
N LEU A 71 15.96 -20.58 9.96
CA LEU A 71 14.79 -21.47 9.85
C LEU A 71 15.13 -22.82 9.20
N HIS A 72 16.16 -22.84 8.34
CA HIS A 72 16.53 -24.00 7.53
C HIS A 72 17.89 -24.61 7.91
N ALA A 73 18.63 -24.01 8.86
CA ALA A 73 20.00 -24.42 9.17
C ALA A 73 20.06 -25.71 10.01
N ASN A 74 19.45 -25.74 11.19
CA ASN A 74 19.36 -26.94 12.05
C ASN A 74 18.14 -26.89 12.99
N SER A 75 17.93 -27.93 13.81
CA SER A 75 16.78 -28.04 14.71
C SER A 75 16.78 -27.00 15.84
N ASP A 76 17.94 -26.66 16.40
CA ASP A 76 18.09 -25.66 17.47
C ASP A 76 17.77 -24.26 16.93
N SER A 77 18.38 -23.90 15.79
CA SER A 77 18.16 -22.63 15.11
C SER A 77 16.71 -22.47 14.66
N ARG A 78 16.10 -23.53 14.11
CA ARG A 78 14.69 -23.52 13.72
C ARG A 78 13.77 -23.31 14.93
N SER A 79 14.07 -23.96 16.05
CA SER A 79 13.28 -23.81 17.28
C SER A 79 13.35 -22.38 17.82
N ALA A 80 14.56 -21.80 17.85
CA ALA A 80 14.78 -20.41 18.25
C ALA A 80 14.02 -19.43 17.33
N THR A 81 14.11 -19.61 16.00
CA THR A 81 13.39 -18.77 15.03
C THR A 81 11.88 -18.87 15.19
N LEU A 82 11.33 -20.07 15.36
CA LEU A 82 9.87 -20.24 15.54
C LEU A 82 9.38 -19.71 16.89
N GLN A 83 10.21 -19.71 17.92
CA GLN A 83 9.89 -19.11 19.22
C GLN A 83 9.91 -17.58 19.12
N TRP A 84 10.93 -17.00 18.49
CA TRP A 84 11.01 -15.56 18.20
C TRP A 84 9.82 -15.08 17.37
N ALA A 85 9.48 -15.80 16.29
CA ALA A 85 8.36 -15.45 15.43
C ALA A 85 7.05 -15.40 16.22
N ARG A 86 6.75 -16.45 17.00
CA ARG A 86 5.57 -16.49 17.88
C ARG A 86 5.55 -15.36 18.91
N GLY A 87 6.70 -15.03 19.51
CA GLY A 87 6.82 -13.92 20.46
C GLY A 87 6.59 -12.54 19.85
N ARG A 88 6.57 -12.42 18.53
CA ARG A 88 6.36 -11.18 17.76
C ARG A 88 5.04 -11.16 16.99
N GLY A 89 4.18 -12.17 17.15
CA GLY A 89 2.96 -12.30 16.33
C GLY A 89 3.26 -12.52 14.84
N ILE A 90 4.38 -13.19 14.53
CA ILE A 90 4.78 -13.55 13.17
C ILE A 90 4.39 -14.99 12.92
N ASP A 91 3.57 -15.20 11.89
CA ASP A 91 3.07 -16.51 11.47
C ASP A 91 3.65 -16.94 10.13
N VAL A 92 3.65 -18.25 9.91
CA VAL A 92 3.95 -18.83 8.59
C VAL A 92 2.68 -18.81 7.76
N ARG A 93 2.69 -18.05 6.65
CA ARG A 93 1.57 -17.93 5.72
C ARG A 93 1.97 -18.40 4.33
N TRP A 94 1.01 -18.93 3.59
CA TRP A 94 1.21 -19.22 2.16
C TRP A 94 1.03 -17.92 1.37
N GLN A 95 1.97 -17.61 0.48
CA GLN A 95 1.88 -16.45 -0.42
C GLN A 95 1.70 -16.97 -1.85
N ASP A 96 0.50 -16.79 -2.41
CA ASP A 96 0.14 -17.33 -3.73
C ASP A 96 1.02 -16.80 -4.86
N ASP A 97 1.29 -15.50 -4.86
CA ASP A 97 2.13 -14.84 -5.87
C ASP A 97 3.54 -15.46 -5.95
N ALA A 98 4.15 -15.72 -4.80
CA ALA A 98 5.49 -16.30 -4.73
C ALA A 98 5.48 -17.85 -4.67
N ARG A 99 4.30 -18.47 -4.61
CA ARG A 99 4.07 -19.92 -4.44
C ARG A 99 4.97 -20.53 -3.36
N ARG A 100 5.09 -19.85 -2.22
CA ARG A 100 5.95 -20.27 -1.11
C ARG A 100 5.36 -19.89 0.23
N TYR A 101 5.79 -20.60 1.28
CA TYR A 101 5.55 -20.16 2.64
C TYR A 101 6.49 -19.01 3.01
N VAL A 102 5.92 -17.96 3.56
CA VAL A 102 6.63 -16.78 4.06
C VAL A 102 6.29 -16.54 5.52
N LEU A 103 7.17 -15.82 6.22
CA LEU A 103 6.83 -15.25 7.51
C LEU A 103 6.08 -13.94 7.29
N ALA A 104 4.95 -13.75 7.99
CA ALA A 104 4.12 -12.56 7.87
C ALA A 104 3.64 -12.11 9.24
N ARG A 105 3.41 -10.81 9.39
CA ARG A 105 2.77 -10.20 10.56
C ARG A 105 1.77 -9.15 10.13
N ALA A 106 0.92 -8.72 11.06
CA ALA A 106 0.10 -7.54 10.88
C ALA A 106 0.96 -6.30 10.59
N PHE A 107 0.43 -5.43 9.73
CA PHE A 107 0.92 -4.06 9.55
C PHE A 107 0.89 -3.31 10.88
N ASP A 108 2.01 -2.67 11.22
CA ASP A 108 2.13 -1.88 12.44
C ASP A 108 2.16 -0.38 12.09
N PRO A 109 1.08 0.38 12.35
CA PRO A 109 0.96 1.77 11.94
C PRO A 109 1.98 2.72 12.60
N THR A 110 2.67 2.26 13.66
CA THR A 110 3.65 3.06 14.40
C THR A 110 5.05 3.01 13.80
N ARG A 111 5.35 2.01 12.96
CA ARG A 111 6.68 1.79 12.39
C ARG A 111 6.67 1.52 10.89
N ASP A 112 5.62 0.92 10.35
CA ASP A 112 5.50 0.62 8.94
C ASP A 112 4.93 1.83 8.19
N VAL A 113 5.27 1.92 6.90
CA VAL A 113 4.81 3.01 6.04
C VAL A 113 3.55 2.57 5.31
N LEU A 114 2.48 3.36 5.41
CA LEU A 114 1.33 3.22 4.52
C LEU A 114 1.62 3.95 3.22
N TYR A 115 1.74 3.22 2.11
CA TYR A 115 1.91 3.81 0.78
C TYR A 115 0.59 3.79 0.02
N ILE A 116 0.17 4.94 -0.50
CA ILE A 116 -1.03 5.05 -1.34
C ILE A 116 -0.62 5.12 -2.82
N PRO A 117 -0.90 4.08 -3.62
CA PRO A 117 -0.65 4.10 -5.06
C PRO A 117 -1.47 5.20 -5.75
N ARG A 118 -0.93 5.81 -6.81
CA ARG A 118 -1.61 6.90 -7.54
C ARG A 118 -3.02 6.53 -8.01
N SER A 119 -3.21 5.28 -8.47
CA SER A 119 -4.50 4.73 -8.92
C SER A 119 -5.54 4.65 -7.81
N LYS A 120 -5.11 4.57 -6.55
CA LYS A 120 -5.97 4.45 -5.37
C LYS A 120 -6.12 5.75 -4.59
N VAL A 121 -5.43 6.82 -5.01
CA VAL A 121 -5.50 8.14 -4.37
C VAL A 121 -6.92 8.68 -4.32
N GLY A 122 -7.66 8.63 -5.43
CA GLY A 122 -9.04 9.15 -5.47
C GLY A 122 -9.97 8.42 -4.48
N GLU A 123 -9.98 7.09 -4.55
CA GLU A 123 -10.72 6.21 -3.64
C GLU A 123 -10.36 6.50 -2.16
N PHE A 124 -9.06 6.51 -1.85
CA PHE A 124 -8.57 6.77 -0.50
C PHE A 124 -9.00 8.15 0.02
N PHE A 125 -8.98 9.16 -0.86
CA PHE A 125 -9.30 10.53 -0.50
C PHE A 125 -10.78 10.69 -0.11
N GLU A 126 -11.69 10.07 -0.86
CA GLU A 126 -13.11 10.09 -0.51
C GLU A 126 -13.41 9.30 0.76
N LEU A 127 -12.75 8.15 0.95
CA LEU A 127 -12.91 7.33 2.17
C LEU A 127 -12.51 8.08 3.44
N VAL A 128 -11.38 8.81 3.40
CA VAL A 128 -10.88 9.56 4.55
C VAL A 128 -11.68 10.86 4.79
N ARG A 129 -12.15 11.53 3.72
CA ARG A 129 -12.82 12.83 3.82
C ARG A 129 -14.28 12.73 4.28
N ASN A 130 -15.02 11.69 3.88
CA ASN A 130 -16.47 11.64 4.07
C ASN A 130 -16.89 11.08 5.46
N ARG A 131 -16.43 11.76 6.52
CA ARG A 131 -16.62 11.36 7.94
C ARG A 131 -18.08 11.31 8.40
N ASN A 132 -19.00 11.93 7.65
CA ASN A 132 -20.39 12.15 8.06
C ASN A 132 -21.43 11.43 7.17
N GLY A 133 -21.00 10.52 6.28
CA GLY A 133 -21.92 9.83 5.35
C GLY A 133 -21.51 8.42 4.92
N ASN A 134 -20.30 7.96 5.27
CA ASN A 134 -19.89 6.57 5.03
C ASN A 134 -20.36 5.65 6.17
N GLU A 135 -20.60 4.37 5.88
CA GLU A 135 -20.78 3.33 6.90
C GLU A 135 -19.48 3.02 7.68
N VAL A 136 -18.34 3.58 7.25
CA VAL A 136 -17.00 3.25 7.76
C VAL A 136 -16.30 4.49 8.32
N ASP A 137 -15.99 4.47 9.61
CA ASP A 137 -15.16 5.48 10.28
C ASP A 137 -13.69 5.02 10.31
N LEU A 138 -12.84 5.67 9.52
CA LEU A 138 -11.40 5.40 9.48
C LEU A 138 -10.59 6.25 10.45
N SER A 139 -11.21 7.14 11.23
CA SER A 139 -10.48 8.15 11.99
C SER A 139 -9.54 7.57 13.04
N GLU A 140 -9.90 6.45 13.68
CA GLU A 140 -8.99 5.74 14.59
C GLU A 140 -7.77 5.16 13.85
N SER A 141 -7.99 4.52 12.70
CA SER A 141 -6.91 3.93 11.91
C SER A 141 -5.99 4.99 11.30
N THR A 142 -6.54 6.09 10.77
CA THR A 142 -5.71 7.19 10.24
C THR A 142 -4.95 7.90 11.34
N ALA A 143 -5.54 8.06 12.53
CA ALA A 143 -4.87 8.64 13.69
C ALA A 143 -3.66 7.80 14.15
N GLN A 144 -3.70 6.47 14.04
CA GLN A 144 -2.60 5.60 14.47
C GLN A 144 -1.39 5.64 13.52
N ILE A 145 -1.57 6.02 12.26
CA ILE A 145 -0.52 5.98 11.23
C ILE A 145 0.49 7.09 11.46
N GLN A 146 1.77 6.69 11.58
CA GLN A 146 2.89 7.62 11.78
C GLN A 146 3.69 7.89 10.51
N HIS A 147 3.61 7.02 9.51
CA HIS A 147 4.41 7.10 8.29
C HIS A 147 3.51 6.91 7.07
N LEU A 148 3.40 7.96 6.25
CA LEU A 148 2.58 7.98 5.04
C LEU A 148 3.45 8.23 3.82
N ALA A 149 3.10 7.61 2.69
CA ALA A 149 3.81 7.80 1.43
C ALA A 149 2.87 7.86 0.23
N PHE A 150 3.27 8.65 -0.76
CA PHE A 150 2.61 8.74 -2.06
C PHE A 150 3.65 8.69 -3.17
N THR A 151 3.21 8.48 -4.42
CA THR A 151 4.11 8.73 -5.55
C THR A 151 4.55 10.19 -5.56
N ALA A 152 5.80 10.43 -5.99
CA ALA A 152 6.33 11.79 -6.13
C ALA A 152 5.43 12.67 -7.02
N TYR A 153 4.84 12.09 -8.06
CA TYR A 153 3.87 12.78 -8.89
C TYR A 153 2.62 13.20 -8.11
N THR A 154 2.05 12.33 -7.26
CA THR A 154 0.90 12.69 -6.41
C THR A 154 1.26 13.83 -5.46
N THR A 155 2.44 13.76 -4.83
CA THR A 155 2.89 14.83 -3.92
C THR A 155 3.16 16.14 -4.65
N TYR A 156 3.43 16.11 -5.94
CA TYR A 156 3.65 17.31 -6.76
C TYR A 156 2.33 17.88 -7.30
N ASP A 157 1.61 17.08 -8.08
CA ASP A 157 0.38 17.46 -8.80
C ASP A 157 -0.80 17.68 -7.84
N SER A 158 -0.93 16.82 -6.83
CA SER A 158 -2.07 16.80 -5.90
C SER A 158 -1.70 17.27 -4.49
N ARG A 159 -0.65 18.08 -4.35
CA ARG A 159 -0.12 18.60 -3.06
C ARG A 159 -1.18 19.21 -2.13
N VAL A 160 -2.14 19.94 -2.68
CA VAL A 160 -3.24 20.54 -1.91
C VAL A 160 -4.12 19.47 -1.27
N LYS A 161 -4.49 18.45 -2.05
CA LYS A 161 -5.30 17.32 -1.56
C LYS A 161 -4.53 16.48 -0.54
N VAL A 162 -3.23 16.26 -0.77
CA VAL A 162 -2.34 15.57 0.18
C VAL A 162 -2.37 16.29 1.53
N GLY A 163 -2.19 17.61 1.57
CA GLY A 163 -2.20 18.36 2.82
C GLY A 163 -3.56 18.36 3.53
N HIS A 164 -4.67 18.41 2.80
CA HIS A 164 -6.00 18.23 3.42
C HIS A 164 -6.15 16.86 4.08
N ILE A 165 -5.56 15.81 3.50
CA ILE A 165 -5.68 14.45 4.03
C ILE A 165 -4.77 14.22 5.21
N MET A 166 -3.59 14.85 5.23
CA MET A 166 -2.71 14.84 6.40
C MET A 166 -3.41 15.32 7.68
N THR A 167 -4.47 16.13 7.58
CA THR A 167 -5.28 16.55 8.75
C THR A 167 -5.93 15.37 9.49
N SER A 168 -6.16 14.25 8.81
CA SER A 168 -6.75 13.02 9.38
C SER A 168 -5.71 12.13 10.08
N PHE A 169 -4.42 12.45 9.98
CA PHE A 169 -3.31 11.65 10.52
C PHE A 169 -2.67 12.37 11.71
N THR A 170 -3.30 12.24 12.87
CA THR A 170 -2.92 13.02 14.06
C THR A 170 -1.57 12.67 14.66
N ASN A 171 -1.05 11.46 14.39
CA ASN A 171 0.27 11.03 14.84
C ASN A 171 1.29 10.97 13.70
N LEU A 172 1.03 11.61 12.56
CA LEU A 172 1.94 11.61 11.42
C LEU A 172 3.30 12.19 11.81
N LYS A 173 4.37 11.48 11.49
CA LYS A 173 5.77 11.88 11.72
C LYS A 173 6.50 12.13 10.42
N THR A 174 6.23 11.32 9.40
CA THR A 174 6.92 11.40 8.11
C THR A 174 5.94 11.34 6.94
N LEU A 175 6.17 12.17 5.92
CA LEU A 175 5.53 12.09 4.61
C LEU A 175 6.61 11.79 3.56
N SER A 176 6.50 10.65 2.89
CA SER A 176 7.47 10.23 1.86
C SER A 176 6.95 10.40 0.43
N SER A 177 7.72 11.09 -0.40
CA SER A 177 7.56 11.20 -1.84
C SER A 177 8.38 10.11 -2.54
N VAL A 178 7.70 9.15 -3.17
CA VAL A 178 8.34 7.99 -3.82
C VAL A 178 8.68 8.30 -5.27
N TYR A 179 9.98 8.44 -5.55
CA TYR A 179 10.55 8.66 -6.89
C TYR A 179 10.91 7.34 -7.58
N GLY A 180 11.11 7.42 -8.90
CA GLY A 180 11.40 6.26 -9.73
C GLY A 180 10.15 5.46 -10.07
N ILE A 181 10.33 4.15 -10.25
CA ILE A 181 9.22 3.23 -10.56
C ILE A 181 8.40 3.03 -9.28
N PRO A 182 7.10 3.34 -9.27
CA PRO A 182 6.27 3.17 -8.09
C PRO A 182 6.10 1.69 -7.74
N PRO A 183 5.99 1.34 -6.45
CA PRO A 183 5.62 -0.01 -6.06
C PRO A 183 4.16 -0.28 -6.41
N GLU A 184 3.90 -1.46 -6.98
CA GLU A 184 2.57 -1.88 -7.41
C GLU A 184 2.02 -2.97 -6.49
N VAL A 185 0.75 -2.84 -6.12
CA VAL A 185 0.00 -3.88 -5.41
C VAL A 185 -0.08 -5.08 -6.34
N ARG A 186 0.32 -6.25 -5.84
CA ARG A 186 0.03 -7.50 -6.55
C ARG A 186 -1.32 -8.01 -6.11
N TYR A 187 -2.13 -8.34 -7.10
CA TYR A 187 -3.45 -8.90 -6.89
C TYR A 187 -3.39 -10.41 -6.99
N ALA A 188 -4.10 -11.08 -6.10
CA ALA A 188 -4.35 -12.51 -6.20
C ALA A 188 -5.55 -12.70 -7.12
N TRP A 189 -5.42 -13.60 -8.09
CA TRP A 189 -6.57 -14.03 -8.89
C TRP A 189 -7.56 -14.70 -7.94
N VAL A 190 -8.71 -14.08 -7.72
CA VAL A 190 -9.86 -14.78 -7.15
C VAL A 190 -10.24 -15.82 -8.18
N TRP A 191 -10.23 -17.09 -7.79
CA TRP A 191 -10.71 -18.17 -8.66
C TRP A 191 -12.22 -17.96 -8.87
N GLY A 192 -12.58 -17.25 -9.93
CA GLY A 192 -13.97 -17.12 -10.38
C GLY A 192 -14.42 -18.41 -11.04
N GLY A 193 -15.57 -18.93 -10.59
CA GLY A 193 -16.32 -19.95 -11.32
C GLY A 193 -16.72 -19.48 -12.73
N PRO A 194 -17.45 -20.31 -13.49
CA PRO A 194 -17.72 -20.03 -14.90
C PRO A 194 -18.46 -18.70 -15.06
N MET A 195 -17.92 -17.82 -15.92
CA MET A 195 -18.56 -16.59 -16.39
C MET A 195 -20.04 -16.82 -16.69
N PRO A 196 -20.95 -15.91 -16.31
CA PRO A 196 -22.30 -15.92 -16.84
C PRO A 196 -22.17 -15.67 -18.34
N GLN A 197 -22.43 -16.69 -19.14
CA GLN A 197 -22.62 -16.55 -20.56
C GLN A 197 -23.77 -15.56 -20.76
N GLN A 198 -23.47 -14.35 -21.25
CA GLN A 198 -24.49 -13.47 -21.78
C GLN A 198 -25.24 -14.24 -22.86
N GLN A 199 -26.45 -14.69 -22.51
CA GLN A 199 -27.40 -15.20 -23.48
C GLN A 199 -27.86 -13.99 -24.29
N HIS A 200 -27.18 -13.72 -25.40
CA HIS A 200 -27.78 -12.93 -26.46
C HIS A 200 -28.98 -13.70 -27.01
N ALA A 201 -30.15 -13.44 -26.44
CA ALA A 201 -31.43 -13.71 -27.06
C ALA A 201 -31.61 -12.73 -28.23
N GLY A 202 -30.92 -13.00 -29.35
CA GLY A 202 -31.17 -12.35 -30.62
C GLY A 202 -32.43 -12.93 -31.26
N ASN A 203 -33.59 -12.39 -30.92
CA ASN A 203 -34.78 -12.50 -31.76
C ASN A 203 -34.70 -11.46 -32.88
N ASN A 204 -34.85 -11.93 -34.12
CA ASN A 204 -35.55 -11.36 -35.31
C ASN A 204 -35.82 -9.84 -35.34
N ASP A 205 -35.76 -9.13 -36.46
CA ASP A 205 -36.09 -9.48 -37.84
C ASP A 205 -35.62 -8.32 -38.74
N GLY A 206 -35.39 -8.57 -40.02
CA GLY A 206 -34.84 -7.58 -40.93
C GLY A 206 -35.85 -6.57 -41.47
N THR A 207 -35.37 -5.42 -41.97
CA THR A 207 -35.87 -4.80 -43.21
C THR A 207 -34.81 -3.84 -43.77
N GLN A 208 -34.55 -3.94 -45.07
CA GLN A 208 -33.78 -2.98 -45.87
C GLN A 208 -34.62 -1.73 -46.19
N ALA A 209 -34.01 -0.54 -46.26
CA ALA A 209 -33.99 0.33 -47.45
C ALA A 209 -33.54 1.79 -47.13
N SER A 210 -32.55 2.25 -47.91
CA SER A 210 -32.36 3.56 -48.57
C SER A 210 -32.56 4.92 -47.85
N ASP A 211 -31.55 5.76 -48.10
CA ASP A 211 -31.56 7.18 -48.54
C ASP A 211 -31.46 8.36 -47.54
N ASP A 212 -30.51 9.23 -47.91
CA ASP A 212 -30.40 10.69 -47.81
C ASP A 212 -30.49 11.48 -46.49
N SER A 213 -29.33 12.12 -46.19
CA SER A 213 -29.08 13.51 -45.76
C SER A 213 -30.00 14.20 -44.73
N VAL A 214 -29.37 14.78 -43.69
CA VAL A 214 -29.40 16.21 -43.28
C VAL A 214 -28.98 16.33 -41.80
N THR A 215 -28.25 17.42 -41.55
CA THR A 215 -27.74 17.97 -40.29
C THR A 215 -28.72 18.03 -39.13
N GLY A 216 -28.24 17.66 -37.94
CA GLY A 216 -28.81 18.02 -36.65
C GLY A 216 -27.74 17.88 -35.58
N ASP A 217 -27.29 19.02 -35.04
CA ASP A 217 -26.50 19.07 -33.80
C ASP A 217 -27.40 18.56 -32.67
N GLU A 218 -27.19 17.32 -32.26
CA GLU A 218 -27.67 16.80 -30.98
C GLU A 218 -26.42 16.58 -30.12
N GLU A 219 -26.33 17.34 -29.03
CA GLU A 219 -25.34 17.16 -27.99
C GLU A 219 -25.54 15.76 -27.40
N GLU A 220 -24.74 14.80 -27.85
CA GLU A 220 -24.59 13.49 -27.20
C GLU A 220 -24.05 13.75 -25.80
N GLU A 221 -24.95 13.76 -24.80
CA GLU A 221 -24.56 13.50 -23.41
C GLU A 221 -23.92 12.11 -23.40
N GLU A 222 -22.58 12.08 -23.43
CA GLU A 222 -21.78 10.88 -23.21
C GLU A 222 -22.13 10.34 -21.80
N GLU A 223 -23.11 9.44 -21.76
CA GLU A 223 -23.38 8.58 -20.62
C GLU A 223 -22.14 7.70 -20.46
N TYR A 224 -21.22 8.12 -19.59
CA TYR A 224 -20.08 7.29 -19.20
C TYR A 224 -20.63 6.02 -18.56
N GLU A 225 -20.76 4.96 -19.33
CA GLU A 225 -20.87 3.61 -18.80
C GLU A 225 -19.61 3.38 -17.94
N GLU A 226 -19.77 3.48 -16.62
CA GLU A 226 -18.75 3.02 -15.67
C GLU A 226 -18.57 1.53 -15.95
N GLU A 227 -17.58 1.18 -16.78
CA GLU A 227 -17.08 -0.18 -16.87
C GLU A 227 -16.77 -0.63 -15.44
N GLU A 228 -17.60 -1.52 -14.92
CA GLU A 228 -17.48 -2.10 -13.59
C GLU A 228 -16.18 -2.92 -13.57
N TYR A 229 -15.06 -2.25 -13.34
CA TYR A 229 -13.75 -2.89 -13.22
C TYR A 229 -13.91 -4.00 -12.18
N GLU A 230 -13.73 -5.25 -12.60
CA GLU A 230 -13.59 -6.37 -11.66
C GLU A 230 -12.48 -5.97 -10.68
N GLU A 231 -12.87 -5.56 -9.47
CA GLU A 231 -11.89 -5.07 -8.49
C GLU A 231 -10.97 -6.23 -8.10
N GLU A 232 -9.77 -6.21 -8.65
CA GLU A 232 -8.73 -7.19 -8.35
C GLU A 232 -8.46 -7.17 -6.83
N ILE A 233 -8.51 -8.35 -6.19
CA ILE A 233 -8.30 -8.44 -4.75
C ILE A 233 -6.81 -8.54 -4.46
N ALA A 234 -6.31 -7.65 -3.60
CA ALA A 234 -4.91 -7.64 -3.22
C ALA A 234 -4.50 -8.99 -2.61
N ALA A 235 -3.26 -9.41 -2.89
CA ALA A 235 -2.72 -10.60 -2.25
C ALA A 235 -2.79 -10.48 -0.72
N GLU A 236 -3.19 -11.57 -0.05
CA GLU A 236 -3.36 -11.63 1.42
C GLU A 236 -2.11 -11.14 2.15
N VAL A 237 -0.93 -11.54 1.68
CA VAL A 237 0.37 -11.13 2.23
C VAL A 237 1.12 -10.25 1.22
N GLN A 238 1.27 -8.97 1.56
CA GLN A 238 2.04 -8.03 0.75
C GLN A 238 3.54 -8.35 0.80
N PRO A 239 4.24 -8.34 -0.36
CA PRO A 239 5.67 -8.55 -0.39
C PRO A 239 6.40 -7.44 0.35
N ARG A 240 7.58 -7.74 0.88
CA ARG A 240 8.36 -6.77 1.65
C ARG A 240 8.94 -5.70 0.72
N TRP A 241 8.59 -4.45 1.01
CA TRP A 241 9.16 -3.26 0.40
C TRP A 241 9.92 -2.44 1.43
N VAL A 242 10.94 -1.72 0.96
CA VAL A 242 11.73 -0.78 1.76
C VAL A 242 11.81 0.53 0.99
N PHE A 243 11.67 1.63 1.72
CA PHE A 243 12.00 2.96 1.23
C PHE A 243 13.41 3.33 1.64
N GLU A 244 14.23 3.62 0.64
CA GLU A 244 15.61 4.07 0.81
C GLU A 244 15.67 5.53 0.41
N GLU A 245 16.46 6.33 1.12
CA GLU A 245 16.67 7.74 0.80
C GLU A 245 17.10 7.89 -0.66
N GLU A 246 16.50 8.83 -1.38
CA GLU A 246 16.86 9.17 -2.76
C GLU A 246 18.18 9.94 -2.77
N PRO A 247 19.30 9.32 -3.20
CA PRO A 247 20.62 9.97 -3.12
C PRO A 247 20.81 11.04 -4.19
N GLY A 248 20.00 11.05 -5.26
CA GLY A 248 20.14 11.99 -6.36
C GLY A 248 19.70 13.40 -5.99
N GLU A 249 20.45 14.40 -6.45
CA GLU A 249 19.97 15.80 -6.48
C GLU A 249 18.97 16.01 -7.61
N VAL A 250 19.16 15.33 -8.74
CA VAL A 250 18.18 15.25 -9.83
C VAL A 250 17.43 13.94 -9.73
N VAL A 251 16.11 14.04 -9.65
CA VAL A 251 15.19 12.93 -9.42
C VAL A 251 14.24 12.79 -10.58
N LYS A 252 13.71 11.59 -10.77
CA LYS A 252 12.73 11.29 -11.82
C LYS A 252 11.42 10.83 -11.19
N MET A 253 10.34 11.51 -11.52
CA MET A 253 9.00 11.08 -11.16
C MET A 253 8.35 10.35 -12.34
N CYS A 254 7.66 9.25 -12.03
CA CYS A 254 6.81 8.56 -12.99
C CYS A 254 5.46 9.28 -13.07
N ILE A 255 5.07 9.69 -14.27
CA ILE A 255 3.79 10.31 -14.59
C ILE A 255 2.91 9.25 -15.25
N PRO A 256 1.71 8.98 -14.72
CA PRO A 256 0.72 8.15 -15.40
C PRO A 256 0.25 8.85 -16.68
N ASN A 257 0.26 8.16 -17.81
CA ASN A 257 -0.38 8.63 -19.05
C ASN A 257 -1.63 7.79 -19.34
N ALA A 258 -2.59 8.37 -20.06
CA ALA A 258 -3.85 7.73 -20.46
C ALA A 258 -3.63 6.42 -21.24
N ASP A 259 -2.52 6.31 -21.99
CA ASP A 259 -2.16 5.12 -22.76
C ASP A 259 -1.35 4.08 -21.98
N PHE A 260 -1.32 4.15 -20.65
CA PHE A 260 -0.52 3.27 -19.75
C PHE A 260 1.01 3.28 -20.00
N LEU A 261 1.50 4.14 -20.89
CA LEU A 261 2.92 4.40 -21.07
C LEU A 261 3.41 5.35 -19.98
N SER A 262 4.38 4.90 -19.19
CA SER A 262 4.98 5.71 -18.12
C SER A 262 5.82 6.82 -18.73
N MET A 263 5.36 8.07 -18.57
CA MET A 263 6.15 9.26 -18.86
C MET A 263 7.03 9.59 -17.66
N TRP A 264 8.18 10.22 -17.93
CA TRP A 264 9.15 10.56 -16.89
C TRP A 264 9.42 12.04 -16.90
N GLU A 265 9.25 12.69 -15.76
CA GLU A 265 9.68 14.06 -15.54
C GLU A 265 10.88 14.07 -14.61
N ALA A 266 11.92 14.80 -15.01
CA ALA A 266 13.13 14.97 -14.24
C ALA A 266 13.20 16.40 -13.70
N GLY A 267 13.64 16.55 -12.46
CA GLY A 267 13.85 17.85 -11.85
C GLY A 267 14.69 17.77 -10.59
N GLU A 268 14.98 18.91 -10.01
CA GLU A 268 15.83 19.00 -8.82
C GLU A 268 15.00 18.67 -7.57
N LYS A 269 15.50 17.75 -6.75
CA LYS A 269 14.85 17.21 -5.56
C LYS A 269 14.44 18.31 -4.57
N TYR A 270 15.32 19.31 -4.39
CA TYR A 270 15.06 20.41 -3.47
C TYR A 270 13.94 21.33 -3.98
N ILE A 271 13.77 21.47 -5.30
CA ILE A 271 12.66 22.24 -5.89
C ILE A 271 11.36 21.52 -5.58
N PHE A 272 11.24 20.22 -5.92
CA PHE A 272 10.00 19.48 -5.65
C PHE A 272 9.64 19.40 -4.16
N THR A 273 10.64 19.22 -3.29
CA THR A 273 10.42 19.19 -1.85
C THR A 273 10.03 20.58 -1.33
N GLY A 274 10.67 21.64 -1.84
CA GLY A 274 10.36 23.03 -1.50
C GLY A 274 8.95 23.43 -1.93
N ASP A 275 8.56 23.09 -3.16
CA ASP A 275 7.23 23.36 -3.71
C ASP A 275 6.12 22.64 -2.94
N LEU A 276 6.40 21.42 -2.45
CA LEU A 276 5.48 20.70 -1.57
C LEU A 276 5.38 21.40 -0.22
N GLN A 277 6.52 21.74 0.40
CA GLN A 277 6.54 22.45 1.67
C GLN A 277 5.79 23.78 1.59
N GLU A 278 6.07 24.61 0.59
CA GLU A 278 5.40 25.89 0.38
C GLU A 278 3.89 25.71 0.21
N ALA A 279 3.46 24.72 -0.58
CA ALA A 279 2.05 24.43 -0.75
C ALA A 279 1.40 24.03 0.58
N LEU A 280 2.01 23.14 1.36
CA LEU A 280 1.50 22.72 2.67
C LEU A 280 1.41 23.89 3.65
N MET A 281 2.40 24.79 3.65
CA MET A 281 2.41 25.99 4.48
C MET A 281 1.40 27.05 4.02
N SER A 282 0.99 27.00 2.76
CA SER A 282 0.00 27.94 2.20
C SER A 282 -1.45 27.44 2.34
N LEU A 283 -1.66 26.21 2.80
CA LEU A 283 -3.00 25.63 2.94
C LEU A 283 -3.81 26.35 4.03
N ASN A 284 -5.05 26.68 3.67
CA ASN A 284 -6.05 27.15 4.62
C ASN A 284 -6.70 25.94 5.30
N VAL A 285 -6.10 25.51 6.41
CA VAL A 285 -6.57 24.44 7.29
C VAL A 285 -6.81 24.97 8.70
N ASP A 286 -7.60 24.26 9.50
CA ASP A 286 -7.91 24.62 10.88
C ASP A 286 -6.64 24.88 11.71
N ASP A 287 -6.77 25.71 12.74
CA ASP A 287 -5.64 26.22 13.52
C ASP A 287 -4.91 25.15 14.34
N ASP A 288 -5.51 23.97 14.53
CA ASP A 288 -5.03 22.87 15.36
C ASP A 288 -4.55 21.64 14.55
N VAL A 289 -4.16 21.82 13.28
CA VAL A 289 -3.65 20.70 12.49
C VAL A 289 -2.36 20.10 13.07
N PRO A 290 -2.27 18.77 13.19
CA PRO A 290 -1.20 18.08 13.93
C PRO A 290 0.18 18.15 13.25
N TRP A 291 0.22 18.46 11.95
CA TRP A 291 1.44 18.43 11.15
C TRP A 291 2.09 19.81 10.95
N ARG A 292 1.46 20.89 11.40
CA ARG A 292 1.96 22.27 11.25
C ARG A 292 1.96 23.00 12.59
N ASP A 293 3.09 23.61 12.91
CA ASP A 293 3.18 24.59 13.97
C ASP A 293 3.01 25.98 13.36
N ARG A 294 1.87 26.63 13.63
CA ARG A 294 1.61 28.00 13.14
C ARG A 294 2.39 29.07 13.91
N TRP A 295 2.77 28.83 15.17
CA TRP A 295 3.49 29.83 15.96
C TRP A 295 4.93 29.97 15.50
N GLU A 296 5.55 28.84 15.16
CA GLU A 296 6.91 28.79 14.62
C GLU A 296 6.95 28.78 13.08
N ASP A 297 5.78 28.78 12.44
CA ASP A 297 5.56 28.67 10.99
C ASP A 297 6.45 27.58 10.35
N LYS A 298 6.39 26.37 10.92
CA LYS A 298 7.17 25.20 10.48
C LYS A 298 6.33 23.95 10.38
N LEU A 299 6.80 22.99 9.59
CA LEU A 299 6.25 21.63 9.56
C LEU A 299 6.77 20.84 10.76
N LEU A 300 5.87 20.11 11.42
CA LEU A 300 6.20 19.12 12.45
C LEU A 300 6.47 17.72 11.85
N VAL A 301 6.03 17.52 10.60
CA VAL A 301 6.23 16.30 9.82
C VAL A 301 7.48 16.43 8.96
N GLU A 302 8.31 15.40 8.97
CA GLU A 302 9.49 15.30 8.12
C GLU A 302 9.08 14.92 6.68
N LEU A 303 9.53 15.70 5.70
CA LEU A 303 9.34 15.41 4.28
C LEU A 303 10.52 14.59 3.75
N LEU A 304 10.27 13.39 3.25
CA LEU A 304 11.29 12.46 2.79
C LEU A 304 11.17 12.23 1.29
N SER A 305 12.30 12.26 0.59
CA SER A 305 12.40 11.81 -0.81
C SER A 305 13.01 10.41 -0.83
N VAL A 306 12.29 9.43 -1.38
CA VAL A 306 12.68 8.02 -1.28
C VAL A 306 12.52 7.28 -2.61
N ARG A 307 13.21 6.14 -2.74
CA ARG A 307 12.95 5.12 -3.76
C ARG A 307 12.40 3.86 -3.13
N ALA A 308 11.51 3.20 -3.85
CA ALA A 308 10.99 1.90 -3.47
C ALA A 308 11.92 0.78 -3.95
N ARG A 309 12.30 -0.12 -3.03
CA ARG A 309 13.01 -1.36 -3.35
C ARG A 309 12.28 -2.57 -2.79
N ARG A 310 11.96 -3.52 -3.67
CA ARG A 310 11.40 -4.81 -3.26
C ARG A 310 12.50 -5.69 -2.70
N CYS A 311 12.23 -6.34 -1.57
CA CYS A 311 13.08 -7.37 -1.01
C CYS A 311 12.63 -8.75 -1.52
N LEU A 312 13.58 -9.57 -1.96
CA LEU A 312 13.34 -10.90 -2.53
C LEU A 312 13.30 -12.00 -1.47
#